data_AF-A0A4Q4MZQ6-F1
#
_entry.id   AF-A0A4Q4MZQ6-F1
#
_cell.length_a   1.000
_cell.length_b   1.000
_cell.length_c   1.000
_cell.angle_alpha   90.00
_cell.angle_beta   90.00
_cell.angle_gamma   90.00
#
_symmetry.space_group_name_H-M   'P 1'
#
loop_
_entity.id
_entity.type
_entity.pdbx_description
1 polymer ?
#
loop_
_entity_poly.entity_id
_entity_poly.type
_entity_poly.pdbx_seq_one_letter_code
_entity_poly.pdbx_strand_id
1 'polypeptide(L)'
;MDPTSSPPTVAEQGPGITSIDKVVEDVNHQLPPRPSPEPTPHKDFVECNPPKPPTYRKFTVFTAGSIEMGDAVNWQPLMATLLNHLPITVCNPRKGKWDQSITQQAKNELFRQQVVWELEALEQADVICFFFDTRTKSPVSLLELGRWMDSDKVVVCCGQDYWKSGNVHITCEEYGVQCVETFEELVPEVEKMLKKKGMALDDKGDLIGENVHVPKEKPKKKTQLEEKIAELQKQVDELLAEKKNGTAEDAIKI
;
A
#
# COMPACT_ATOMS: atom_id res chain seq x y z
N MET A 1 -1.26 -25.93 49.66
CA MET A 1 -1.09 -24.49 49.93
C MET A 1 0.31 -24.13 49.49
N ASP A 2 0.41 -23.46 48.35
CA ASP A 2 1.64 -22.84 47.89
C ASP A 2 1.22 -21.50 47.24
N PRO A 3 1.52 -20.34 47.83
CA PRO A 3 0.95 -19.07 47.40
C PRO A 3 2.03 -18.18 46.76
N THR A 4 2.21 -18.22 45.45
CA THR A 4 2.88 -17.14 44.70
C THR A 4 2.59 -17.26 43.20
N SER A 5 1.35 -16.96 42.79
CA SER A 5 1.12 -16.43 41.44
C SER A 5 0.91 -14.92 41.56
N SER A 6 1.96 -14.14 41.31
CA SER A 6 1.80 -12.71 41.05
C SER A 6 1.05 -12.54 39.72
N PRO A 7 -0.03 -11.75 39.66
CA PRO A 7 -0.72 -11.47 38.40
C PRO A 7 0.19 -10.65 37.47
N PRO A 8 -0.01 -10.73 36.14
CA PRO A 8 0.78 -9.94 35.19
C PRO A 8 0.58 -8.45 35.47
N THR A 9 1.71 -7.77 35.64
CA THR A 9 1.82 -6.33 35.85
C THR A 9 1.08 -5.59 34.75
N VAL A 10 0.09 -4.78 35.13
CA VAL A 10 -0.54 -3.79 34.26
C VAL A 10 0.56 -2.91 33.69
N ALA A 11 0.86 -3.07 32.40
CA ALA A 11 1.85 -2.27 31.71
C ALA A 11 1.43 -0.80 31.74
N GLU A 12 2.39 0.01 32.14
CA GLU A 12 2.36 1.46 32.36
C GLU A 12 1.59 2.23 31.27
N GLN A 13 0.40 2.71 31.63
CA GLN A 13 -0.26 3.83 30.96
C GLN A 13 0.21 5.12 31.64
N GLY A 14 1.37 5.63 31.21
CA GLY A 14 1.81 6.97 31.60
C GLY A 14 0.96 8.06 30.93
N PRO A 15 0.74 9.23 31.57
CA PRO A 15 0.02 10.33 30.96
C PRO A 15 0.79 10.84 29.74
N GLY A 16 0.24 10.61 28.54
CA GLY A 16 0.82 11.12 27.29
C GLY A 16 1.16 10.09 26.21
N ILE A 17 0.92 8.79 26.39
CA ILE A 17 1.19 7.78 25.35
C ILE A 17 -0.11 7.14 24.85
N THR A 18 -0.41 7.31 23.56
CA THR A 18 -1.55 6.66 22.88
C THR A 18 -1.06 5.41 22.15
N SER A 19 -1.63 4.23 22.43
CA SER A 19 -1.33 3.03 21.63
C SER A 19 -2.12 3.03 20.32
N ILE A 20 -1.43 2.97 19.19
CA ILE A 20 -2.02 2.82 17.85
C ILE A 20 -2.48 1.36 17.62
N ASP A 21 -1.83 0.43 18.32
CA ASP A 21 -2.06 -1.01 18.25
C ASP A 21 -3.26 -1.48 19.08
N LYS A 22 -3.91 -0.59 19.84
CA LYS A 22 -5.07 -0.94 20.66
C LYS A 22 -6.16 -1.59 19.79
N VAL A 23 -6.83 -2.60 20.36
CA VAL A 23 -8.02 -3.18 19.73
C VAL A 23 -9.14 -2.15 19.82
N VAL A 24 -9.71 -1.80 18.67
CA VAL A 24 -10.86 -0.94 18.53
C VAL A 24 -12.08 -1.81 18.23
N GLU A 25 -13.15 -1.59 18.99
CA GLU A 25 -14.42 -2.26 18.75
C GLU A 25 -15.00 -1.82 17.40
N ASP A 26 -15.31 -2.81 16.55
CA ASP A 26 -15.98 -2.60 15.28
C ASP A 26 -17.50 -2.46 15.46
N VAL A 27 -17.89 -1.31 16.01
CA VAL A 27 -19.30 -0.96 16.32
C VAL A 27 -20.20 -1.00 15.08
N ASN A 28 -19.65 -0.72 13.90
CA ASN A 28 -20.39 -0.67 12.65
C ASN A 28 -20.31 -1.97 11.85
N HIS A 29 -19.68 -3.02 12.39
CA HIS A 29 -19.54 -4.33 11.74
C HIS A 29 -18.96 -4.24 10.32
N GLN A 30 -17.92 -3.43 10.16
CA GLN A 30 -17.27 -3.15 8.87
C GLN A 30 -16.28 -4.25 8.45
N LEU A 31 -15.87 -5.11 9.38
CA LEU A 31 -14.90 -6.16 9.15
C LEU A 31 -15.54 -7.56 9.33
N PRO A 32 -15.15 -8.54 8.49
CA PRO A 32 -15.56 -9.91 8.70
C PRO A 32 -14.90 -10.49 9.96
N PRO A 33 -15.46 -11.58 10.51
CA PRO A 33 -14.81 -12.32 11.58
C PRO A 33 -13.39 -12.74 11.20
N ARG A 34 -12.48 -12.68 12.17
CA ARG A 34 -11.12 -13.21 11.98
C ARG A 34 -11.18 -14.72 11.72
N PRO A 35 -10.38 -15.27 10.79
CA PRO A 35 -10.25 -16.70 10.62
C PRO A 35 -9.86 -17.40 11.93
N SER A 36 -10.49 -18.54 12.22
CA SER A 36 -10.17 -19.37 13.38
C SER A 36 -10.20 -20.85 12.99
N PRO A 37 -9.06 -21.58 13.05
CA PRO A 37 -7.73 -21.11 13.44
C PRO A 37 -7.14 -20.09 12.44
N GLU A 38 -6.13 -19.33 12.87
CA GLU A 38 -5.41 -18.44 11.95
C GLU A 38 -4.70 -19.25 10.84
N PRO A 39 -4.74 -18.77 9.59
CA PRO A 39 -4.10 -19.45 8.48
C PRO A 39 -2.58 -19.45 8.66
N THR A 40 -1.93 -20.56 8.28
CA THR A 40 -0.47 -20.65 8.26
C THR A 40 0.07 -19.76 7.14
N PRO A 41 0.93 -18.78 7.45
CA PRO A 41 1.51 -17.91 6.42
C PRO A 41 2.36 -18.70 5.42
N HIS A 42 2.37 -18.25 4.17
CA HIS A 42 3.31 -18.69 3.17
C HIS A 42 4.76 -18.44 3.64
N LYS A 43 5.69 -19.34 3.32
CA LYS A 43 7.11 -19.24 3.76
C LYS A 43 7.79 -17.92 3.34
N ASP A 44 7.34 -17.36 2.22
CA ASP A 44 7.86 -16.11 1.65
C ASP A 44 7.04 -14.88 2.02
N PHE A 45 5.92 -15.02 2.74
CA PHE A 45 5.14 -13.89 3.22
C PHE A 45 5.92 -13.06 4.23
N VAL A 46 5.85 -11.73 4.11
CA VAL A 46 6.47 -10.80 5.06
C VAL A 46 5.51 -9.65 5.36
N GLU A 47 5.15 -9.49 6.64
CA GLU A 47 4.55 -8.25 7.11
C GLU A 47 5.65 -7.27 7.57
N CYS A 48 5.63 -6.06 7.02
CA CYS A 48 6.55 -4.97 7.35
C CYS A 48 5.79 -3.82 8.01
N ASN A 49 6.37 -3.26 9.07
CA ASN A 49 5.82 -2.09 9.76
C ASN A 49 6.95 -1.10 10.12
N PRO A 50 6.65 0.20 10.26
CA PRO A 50 7.61 1.19 10.72
C PRO A 50 8.09 0.92 12.17
N PRO A 51 9.26 1.43 12.59
CA PRO A 51 10.20 2.24 11.80
C PRO A 51 11.21 1.41 11.00
N LYS A 52 11.10 0.07 11.02
CA LYS A 52 12.05 -0.80 10.32
C LYS A 52 11.85 -0.66 8.80
N PRO A 53 12.90 -0.46 7.99
CA PRO A 53 12.78 -0.44 6.54
C PRO A 53 12.08 -1.72 6.03
N PRO A 54 11.14 -1.61 5.08
CA PRO A 54 10.45 -2.79 4.57
C PRO A 54 11.41 -3.73 3.82
N THR A 55 11.17 -5.03 3.96
CA THR A 55 11.78 -6.04 3.10
C THR A 55 10.80 -6.38 1.99
N TYR A 56 11.13 -6.01 0.76
CA TYR A 56 10.25 -6.20 -0.39
C TYR A 56 10.43 -7.57 -1.06
N ARG A 57 9.30 -8.19 -1.39
CA ARG A 57 9.17 -9.30 -2.35
C ARG A 57 8.92 -8.75 -3.75
N LYS A 58 8.82 -9.63 -4.75
CA LYS A 58 8.48 -9.25 -6.12
C LYS A 58 7.15 -8.50 -6.19
N PHE A 59 6.19 -8.92 -5.36
CA PHE A 59 4.90 -8.24 -5.20
C PHE A 59 4.76 -7.70 -3.78
N THR A 60 4.35 -6.43 -3.69
CA THR A 60 4.13 -5.73 -2.43
C THR A 60 2.75 -5.06 -2.40
N VAL A 61 2.01 -5.26 -1.31
CA VAL A 61 0.75 -4.57 -1.01
C VAL A 61 0.99 -3.56 0.10
N PHE A 62 0.52 -2.32 -0.08
CA PHE A 62 0.49 -1.32 0.99
C PHE A 62 -0.94 -1.12 1.49
N THR A 63 -1.14 -1.18 2.81
CA THR A 63 -2.47 -1.02 3.44
C THR A 63 -2.69 0.44 3.88
N ALA A 64 -3.07 1.30 2.93
CA ALA A 64 -3.38 2.71 3.14
C ALA A 64 -4.81 2.91 3.66
N GLY A 65 -5.10 4.06 4.26
CA GLY A 65 -6.43 4.36 4.79
C GLY A 65 -6.46 4.55 6.29
N SER A 66 -7.64 4.32 6.88
CA SER A 66 -7.94 4.75 8.24
C SER A 66 -7.02 4.10 9.29
N ILE A 67 -6.29 4.95 10.00
CA ILE A 67 -5.60 4.63 11.27
C ILE A 67 -6.11 5.57 12.36
N GLU A 68 -6.18 6.88 12.05
CA GLU A 68 -6.72 7.94 12.92
C GLU A 68 -6.13 7.89 14.35
N MET A 69 -4.80 7.84 14.47
CA MET A 69 -4.08 7.69 15.75
C MET A 69 -4.52 6.48 16.59
N GLY A 70 -4.99 5.42 15.92
CA GLY A 70 -5.45 4.18 16.54
C GLY A 70 -6.96 4.13 16.79
N ASP A 71 -7.75 5.09 16.32
CA ASP A 71 -9.20 5.11 16.51
C ASP A 71 -9.97 4.35 15.41
N ALA A 72 -9.34 4.06 14.28
CA ALA A 72 -9.93 3.20 13.25
C ALA A 72 -9.98 1.73 13.71
N VAL A 73 -10.97 0.97 13.24
CA VAL A 73 -11.02 -0.50 13.40
C VAL A 73 -9.71 -1.15 12.91
N ASN A 74 -9.27 -2.23 13.55
CA ASN A 74 -7.97 -2.88 13.26
C ASN A 74 -8.01 -3.72 11.97
N TRP A 75 -8.27 -3.06 10.84
CA TRP A 75 -8.43 -3.70 9.53
C TRP A 75 -7.09 -4.08 8.88
N GLN A 76 -5.99 -3.35 9.13
CA GLN A 76 -4.69 -3.65 8.51
C GLN A 76 -4.15 -5.03 8.95
N PRO A 77 -4.15 -5.39 10.25
CA PRO A 77 -3.75 -6.75 10.66
C PRO A 77 -4.67 -7.84 10.09
N LEU A 78 -5.96 -7.56 9.92
CA LEU A 78 -6.89 -8.51 9.28
C LEU A 78 -6.53 -8.69 7.79
N MET A 79 -6.30 -7.60 7.05
CA MET A 79 -5.85 -7.66 5.66
C MET A 79 -4.54 -8.45 5.52
N ALA A 80 -3.56 -8.19 6.39
CA ALA A 80 -2.31 -8.95 6.41
C ALA A 80 -2.54 -10.45 6.64
N THR A 81 -3.45 -10.81 7.56
CA THR A 81 -3.82 -12.20 7.83
C THR A 81 -4.48 -12.85 6.62
N LEU A 82 -5.42 -12.17 5.96
CA LEU A 82 -6.15 -12.70 4.81
C LEU A 82 -5.24 -12.88 3.58
N LEU A 83 -4.21 -12.05 3.43
CA LEU A 83 -3.22 -12.14 2.35
C LEU A 83 -2.00 -13.01 2.71
N ASN A 84 -1.92 -13.57 3.93
CA ASN A 84 -0.70 -14.25 4.39
C ASN A 84 -0.37 -15.55 3.65
N HIS A 85 -1.34 -16.10 2.93
CA HIS A 85 -1.20 -17.29 2.10
C HIS A 85 -0.43 -17.02 0.80
N LEU A 86 -0.12 -15.75 0.48
CA LEU A 86 0.58 -15.34 -0.73
C LEU A 86 2.08 -15.09 -0.47
N PRO A 87 2.97 -15.34 -1.45
CA PRO A 87 4.41 -15.10 -1.35
C PRO A 87 4.80 -13.61 -1.51
N ILE A 88 4.16 -12.71 -0.75
CA ILE A 88 4.26 -11.25 -0.94
C ILE A 88 4.77 -10.51 0.30
N THR A 89 5.09 -9.23 0.12
CA THR A 89 5.25 -8.28 1.24
C THR A 89 3.93 -7.52 1.47
N VAL A 90 3.51 -7.41 2.72
CA VAL A 90 2.46 -6.47 3.15
C VAL A 90 3.11 -5.37 3.99
N CYS A 91 3.08 -4.15 3.48
CA CYS A 91 3.49 -2.95 4.21
C CYS A 91 2.29 -2.40 4.99
N ASN A 92 2.33 -2.58 6.31
CA ASN A 92 1.29 -2.13 7.23
C ASN A 92 1.80 -0.93 8.06
N PRO A 93 1.36 0.31 7.74
CA PRO A 93 1.79 1.53 8.43
C PRO A 93 1.25 1.66 9.85
N ARG A 94 0.20 0.89 10.21
CA ARG A 94 -0.37 0.91 11.56
C ARG A 94 0.56 0.20 12.53
N LYS A 95 1.38 0.97 13.25
CA LYS A 95 2.20 0.41 14.32
C LYS A 95 2.48 1.39 15.45
N GLY A 96 2.47 0.87 16.67
CA GLY A 96 3.28 1.35 17.78
C GLY A 96 2.54 2.16 18.84
N LYS A 97 3.35 2.91 19.59
CA LYS A 97 2.93 3.84 20.63
C LYS A 97 3.20 5.25 20.13
N TRP A 98 2.17 6.06 20.03
CA TRP A 98 2.27 7.48 19.74
C TRP A 98 2.47 8.26 21.03
N ASP A 99 3.65 8.82 21.21
CA ASP A 99 3.89 9.78 22.29
C ASP A 99 3.26 11.13 21.90
N GLN A 100 2.35 11.64 22.73
CA GLN A 100 1.63 12.90 22.51
C GLN A 100 2.56 14.12 22.51
N SER A 101 3.80 14.00 22.99
CA SER A 101 4.83 15.03 22.85
C SER A 101 5.39 15.11 21.42
N ILE A 102 5.15 14.09 20.57
CA ILE A 102 5.52 14.12 19.15
C ILE A 102 4.60 15.10 18.43
N THR A 103 5.15 16.25 18.09
CA THR A 103 4.48 17.24 17.26
C THR A 103 4.39 16.74 15.82
N GLN A 104 3.23 16.89 15.19
CA GLN A 104 3.03 16.64 13.75
C GLN A 104 3.64 17.76 12.89
N GLN A 105 4.88 18.12 13.20
CA GLN A 105 5.66 19.12 12.47
C GLN A 105 6.80 18.41 11.75
N ALA A 106 7.07 18.81 10.50
CA ALA A 106 8.10 18.19 9.67
C ALA A 106 9.52 18.20 10.29
N LYS A 107 9.77 19.07 11.27
CA LYS A 107 11.05 19.16 12.01
C LYS A 107 11.19 18.10 13.10
N ASN A 108 10.10 17.44 13.52
CA ASN A 108 10.16 16.35 14.47
C ASN A 108 10.66 15.08 13.77
N GLU A 109 11.80 14.55 14.20
CA GLU A 109 12.47 13.43 13.53
C GLU A 109 11.66 12.13 13.58
N LEU A 110 10.93 11.87 14.69
CA LEU A 110 10.10 10.68 14.84
C LEU A 110 8.86 10.74 13.93
N PHE A 111 8.20 11.89 13.88
CA PHE A 111 7.11 12.13 12.93
C PHE A 111 7.60 12.00 11.48
N ARG A 112 8.74 12.61 11.17
CA ARG A 112 9.34 12.52 9.83
C ARG A 112 9.70 11.09 9.45
N GLN A 113 10.22 10.28 10.38
CA GLN A 113 10.57 8.89 10.11
C GLN A 113 9.33 8.07 9.69
N GLN A 114 8.21 8.23 10.39
CA GLN A 114 6.95 7.58 10.04
C GLN A 114 6.49 8.01 8.64
N VAL A 115 6.41 9.32 8.38
CA VAL A 115 5.92 9.84 7.10
C VAL A 115 6.83 9.44 5.93
N VAL A 116 8.15 9.46 6.12
CA VAL A 116 9.10 9.03 5.08
C VAL A 116 8.97 7.53 4.81
N TRP A 117 8.79 6.71 5.85
CA TRP A 117 8.55 5.27 5.69
C TRP A 117 7.30 5.01 4.85
N GLU A 118 6.19 5.71 5.14
CA GLU A 118 4.92 5.57 4.40
C GLU A 118 5.10 5.98 2.94
N LEU A 119 5.73 7.13 2.68
CA LEU A 119 6.00 7.61 1.32
C LEU A 119 6.85 6.63 0.51
N GLU A 120 7.95 6.12 1.09
CA GLU A 120 8.84 5.17 0.42
C GLU A 120 8.14 3.83 0.15
N ALA A 121 7.36 3.33 1.10
CA ALA A 121 6.63 2.08 0.94
C ALA A 121 5.49 2.20 -0.09
N LEU A 122 4.77 3.33 -0.13
CA LEU A 122 3.79 3.63 -1.19
C LEU A 122 4.44 3.67 -2.58
N GLU A 123 5.62 4.28 -2.71
CA GLU A 123 6.38 4.31 -3.97
C GLU A 123 6.72 2.90 -4.47
N GLN A 124 7.16 2.02 -3.56
CA GLN A 124 7.60 0.66 -3.88
C GLN A 124 6.46 -0.37 -4.00
N ALA A 125 5.24 -0.05 -3.59
CA ALA A 125 4.11 -0.96 -3.68
C ALA A 125 3.72 -1.28 -5.15
N ASP A 126 3.23 -2.50 -5.36
CA ASP A 126 2.59 -2.95 -6.61
C ASP A 126 1.09 -2.72 -6.57
N VAL A 127 0.49 -2.87 -5.38
CA VAL A 127 -0.92 -2.60 -5.10
C VAL A 127 -1.02 -1.76 -3.83
N ILE A 128 -1.86 -0.73 -3.86
CA ILE A 128 -2.19 0.10 -2.71
C ILE A 128 -3.68 -0.09 -2.44
N CYS A 129 -4.01 -0.72 -1.32
CA CYS A 129 -5.40 -0.86 -0.90
C CYS A 129 -5.75 0.26 0.08
N PHE A 130 -6.85 0.95 -0.18
CA PHE A 130 -7.41 1.96 0.71
C PHE A 130 -8.64 1.40 1.41
N PHE A 131 -8.72 1.54 2.73
CA PHE A 131 -9.94 1.30 3.48
C PHE A 131 -10.32 2.55 4.28
N PHE A 132 -11.55 3.03 4.09
CA PHE A 132 -12.09 4.17 4.81
C PHE A 132 -13.10 3.72 5.87
N ASP A 133 -12.69 3.75 7.13
CA ASP A 133 -13.55 3.52 8.28
C ASP A 133 -14.56 4.66 8.41
N THR A 134 -15.85 4.29 8.40
CA THR A 134 -17.02 5.17 8.49
C THR A 134 -17.01 6.07 9.74
N ARG A 135 -16.26 5.71 10.79
CA ARG A 135 -16.13 6.48 12.03
C ARG A 135 -14.95 7.46 12.05
N THR A 136 -14.16 7.53 10.99
CA THR A 136 -12.93 8.35 10.92
C THR A 136 -13.00 9.47 9.88
N LYS A 137 -12.03 10.39 9.90
CA LYS A 137 -11.90 11.45 8.88
C LYS A 137 -10.84 11.16 7.83
N SER A 138 -9.78 10.44 8.16
CA SER A 138 -8.74 9.96 7.24
C SER A 138 -8.19 11.02 6.25
N PRO A 139 -7.84 12.25 6.69
CA PRO A 139 -7.44 13.33 5.78
C PRO A 139 -6.12 13.05 5.04
N VAL A 140 -5.15 12.40 5.70
CA VAL A 140 -3.88 12.00 5.07
C VAL A 140 -4.12 10.92 4.02
N SER A 141 -5.02 9.97 4.29
CA SER A 141 -5.38 8.94 3.32
C SER A 141 -6.09 9.50 2.09
N LEU A 142 -6.90 10.56 2.23
CA LEU A 142 -7.48 11.27 1.08
C LEU A 142 -6.40 11.97 0.24
N LEU A 143 -5.37 12.54 0.87
CA LEU A 143 -4.20 13.10 0.18
C LEU A 143 -3.42 12.03 -0.58
N GLU A 144 -3.17 10.89 0.05
CA GLU A 144 -2.49 9.74 -0.57
C GLU A 144 -3.29 9.16 -1.72
N LEU A 145 -4.60 9.00 -1.54
CA LEU A 145 -5.50 8.51 -2.58
C LEU A 145 -5.42 9.42 -3.83
N GLY A 146 -5.56 10.74 -3.65
CA GLY A 146 -5.40 11.70 -4.75
C GLY A 146 -4.01 11.63 -5.41
N ARG A 147 -2.96 11.35 -4.63
CA ARG A 147 -1.58 11.24 -5.12
C ARG A 147 -1.33 10.01 -5.99
N TRP A 148 -2.07 8.92 -5.77
CA TRP A 148 -1.86 7.63 -6.43
C TRP A 148 -2.98 7.24 -7.39
N MET A 149 -4.00 8.08 -7.56
CA MET A 149 -5.20 7.80 -8.35
C MET A 149 -4.90 7.36 -9.79
N ASP A 150 -3.87 7.94 -10.42
CA ASP A 150 -3.47 7.71 -11.81
C ASP A 150 -2.36 6.65 -11.96
N SER A 151 -2.04 5.92 -10.90
CA SER A 151 -0.88 5.01 -10.88
C SER A 151 -1.14 3.59 -11.38
N ASP A 152 -2.38 3.23 -11.68
CA ASP A 152 -2.85 1.86 -11.93
C ASP A 152 -2.60 0.86 -10.78
N LYS A 153 -2.30 1.32 -9.56
CA LYS A 153 -2.00 0.45 -8.41
C LYS A 153 -3.12 0.41 -7.37
N VAL A 154 -4.12 1.28 -7.48
CA VAL A 154 -5.07 1.56 -6.40
C VAL A 154 -6.29 0.64 -6.47
N VAL A 155 -6.71 0.15 -5.30
CA VAL A 155 -8.03 -0.44 -5.04
C VAL A 155 -8.59 0.22 -3.79
N VAL A 156 -9.86 0.63 -3.81
CA VAL A 156 -10.49 1.38 -2.71
C VAL A 156 -11.66 0.60 -2.13
N CYS A 157 -11.79 0.61 -0.81
CA CYS A 157 -12.99 0.26 -0.07
C CYS A 157 -13.51 1.50 0.65
N CYS A 158 -14.71 1.92 0.30
CA CYS A 158 -15.36 3.11 0.85
C CYS A 158 -16.86 2.83 1.00
N GLY A 159 -17.31 2.55 2.22
CA GLY A 159 -18.75 2.37 2.47
C GLY A 159 -19.52 3.69 2.33
N GLN A 160 -20.82 3.59 2.02
CA GLN A 160 -21.68 4.77 1.80
C GLN A 160 -21.74 5.72 3.01
N ASP A 161 -21.58 5.17 4.22
CA ASP A 161 -21.63 5.94 5.47
C ASP A 161 -20.35 6.72 5.78
N TYR A 162 -19.28 6.56 4.98
CA TYR A 162 -18.08 7.38 5.14
C TYR A 162 -18.40 8.85 4.82
N TRP A 163 -17.97 9.78 5.67
CA TRP A 163 -18.36 11.19 5.60
C TRP A 163 -17.97 11.93 4.30
N LYS A 164 -17.03 11.35 3.52
CA LYS A 164 -16.65 11.81 2.18
C LYS A 164 -16.89 10.77 1.09
N SER A 165 -17.77 9.80 1.34
CA SER A 165 -18.11 8.71 0.41
C SER A 165 -18.35 9.22 -1.01
N GLY A 166 -19.26 10.19 -1.19
CA GLY A 166 -19.56 10.72 -2.53
C GLY A 166 -18.34 11.31 -3.26
N ASN A 167 -17.39 11.92 -2.54
CA ASN A 167 -16.18 12.47 -3.17
C ASN A 167 -15.25 11.34 -3.61
N VAL A 168 -15.09 10.31 -2.77
CA VAL A 168 -14.27 9.14 -3.07
C VAL A 168 -14.84 8.39 -4.28
N HIS A 169 -16.14 8.08 -4.28
CA HIS A 169 -16.78 7.35 -5.37
C HIS A 169 -16.71 8.08 -6.71
N ILE A 170 -17.09 9.38 -6.74
CA ILE A 170 -17.03 10.18 -7.98
C ILE A 170 -15.60 10.25 -8.52
N THR A 171 -14.61 10.40 -7.65
CA THR A 171 -13.21 10.46 -8.08
C THR A 171 -12.74 9.09 -8.58
N CYS A 172 -13.11 7.99 -7.92
CA CYS A 172 -12.76 6.65 -8.38
C CYS A 172 -13.38 6.35 -9.76
N GLU A 173 -14.64 6.74 -9.97
CA GLU A 173 -15.32 6.60 -11.26
C GLU A 173 -14.60 7.39 -12.37
N GLU A 174 -14.29 8.66 -12.12
CA GLU A 174 -13.60 9.54 -13.10
C GLU A 174 -12.24 8.98 -13.53
N TYR A 175 -11.50 8.36 -12.61
CA TYR A 175 -10.17 7.81 -12.87
C TYR A 175 -10.17 6.31 -13.22
N GLY A 176 -11.34 5.66 -13.28
CA GLY A 176 -11.44 4.22 -13.56
C GLY A 176 -10.82 3.32 -12.48
N VAL A 177 -10.82 3.77 -11.23
CA VAL A 177 -10.30 3.04 -10.07
C VAL A 177 -11.40 2.17 -9.47
N GLN A 178 -11.06 0.90 -9.17
CA GLN A 178 -11.99 -0.01 -8.50
C GLN A 178 -12.30 0.48 -7.07
N CYS A 179 -13.57 0.80 -6.82
CA CYS A 179 -14.08 1.17 -5.51
C CYS A 179 -15.19 0.19 -5.10
N VAL A 180 -14.98 -0.55 -4.02
CA VAL A 180 -15.97 -1.46 -3.41
C VAL A 180 -16.53 -0.86 -2.13
N GLU A 181 -17.66 -1.38 -1.66
CA GLU A 181 -18.34 -0.81 -0.49
C GLU A 181 -17.96 -1.51 0.81
N THR A 182 -17.52 -2.78 0.73
CA THR A 182 -17.27 -3.63 1.90
C THR A 182 -15.83 -4.16 1.96
N PHE A 183 -15.37 -4.47 3.17
CA PHE A 183 -14.03 -5.04 3.38
C PHE A 183 -13.92 -6.44 2.77
N GLU A 184 -15.00 -7.22 2.81
CA GLU A 184 -15.09 -8.56 2.21
C GLU A 184 -14.85 -8.53 0.70
N GLU A 185 -15.29 -7.47 0.02
CA GLU A 185 -15.04 -7.27 -1.42
C GLU A 185 -13.63 -6.72 -1.70
N LEU A 186 -13.01 -6.02 -0.74
CA LEU A 186 -11.69 -5.42 -0.93
C LEU A 186 -10.61 -6.49 -1.13
N VAL A 187 -10.63 -7.54 -0.33
CA VAL A 187 -9.62 -8.62 -0.35
C VAL A 187 -9.50 -9.27 -1.73
N PRO A 188 -10.58 -9.79 -2.36
CA PRO A 188 -10.48 -10.38 -3.69
C PRO A 188 -10.09 -9.37 -4.77
N GLU A 189 -10.47 -8.09 -4.66
CA GLU A 189 -10.02 -7.07 -5.62
C GLU A 189 -8.52 -6.75 -5.50
N VAL A 190 -7.94 -6.82 -4.29
CA VAL A 190 -6.48 -6.74 -4.11
C VAL A 190 -5.79 -7.93 -4.79
N GLU A 191 -6.28 -9.16 -4.59
CA GLU A 191 -5.71 -10.34 -5.24
C GLU A 191 -5.83 -10.31 -6.77
N LYS A 192 -6.97 -9.83 -7.28
CA LYS A 192 -7.20 -9.63 -8.71
C LYS A 192 -6.24 -8.59 -9.28
N MET A 193 -5.98 -7.49 -8.55
CA MET A 193 -4.98 -6.51 -8.94
C MET A 193 -3.58 -7.12 -8.98
N LEU A 194 -3.19 -7.93 -7.97
CA LEU A 194 -1.91 -8.65 -7.97
C LEU A 194 -1.76 -9.55 -9.21
N LYS A 195 -2.82 -10.30 -9.56
CA LYS A 195 -2.86 -11.12 -10.79
C LYS A 195 -2.73 -10.26 -12.05
N LYS A 196 -3.41 -9.12 -12.12
CA LYS A 196 -3.29 -8.13 -13.22
C LYS A 196 -1.87 -7.58 -13.35
N LYS A 197 -1.14 -7.45 -12.23
CA LYS A 197 0.29 -7.07 -12.20
C LYS A 197 1.23 -8.21 -12.57
N GLY A 198 0.70 -9.39 -12.93
CA GLY A 198 1.48 -10.53 -13.41
C GLY A 198 1.85 -11.53 -12.33
N MET A 199 1.20 -11.49 -11.16
CA MET A 199 1.37 -12.54 -10.16
C MET A 199 0.70 -13.83 -10.64
N ALA A 200 1.50 -14.89 -10.75
CA ALA A 200 1.04 -16.24 -11.06
C ALA A 200 1.64 -17.21 -10.05
N LEU A 201 0.82 -18.11 -9.51
CA LEU A 201 1.22 -19.09 -8.50
C LEU A 201 1.14 -20.50 -9.09
N ASP A 202 2.00 -21.39 -8.61
CA ASP A 202 1.91 -22.82 -8.91
C ASP A 202 0.88 -23.54 -8.01
N ASP A 203 0.74 -24.86 -8.18
CA ASP A 203 -0.21 -25.68 -7.41
C ASP A 203 0.09 -25.73 -5.90
N LYS A 204 1.26 -25.24 -5.47
CA LYS A 204 1.68 -25.17 -4.06
C LYS A 204 1.51 -23.77 -3.47
N GLY A 205 1.07 -22.79 -4.26
CA GLY A 205 0.98 -21.39 -3.87
C GLY A 205 2.30 -20.62 -3.96
N ASP A 206 3.35 -21.24 -4.50
CA ASP A 206 4.64 -20.58 -4.71
C ASP A 206 4.59 -19.71 -5.97
N LEU A 207 5.37 -18.63 -6.01
CA LEU A 207 5.43 -17.74 -7.17
C LEU A 207 6.08 -18.44 -8.38
N ILE A 208 5.45 -18.35 -9.56
CA ILE A 208 6.07 -18.81 -10.80
C ILE A 208 7.19 -17.84 -11.20
N GLY A 209 8.43 -18.26 -11.01
CA GLY A 209 9.65 -17.49 -11.27
C GLY A 209 10.28 -16.91 -10.00
N GLU A 210 11.27 -16.03 -10.18
CA GLU A 210 11.99 -15.44 -9.04
C GLU A 210 11.10 -14.49 -8.22
N ASN A 211 11.16 -14.61 -6.89
CA ASN A 211 10.50 -13.71 -5.96
C ASN A 211 11.43 -12.58 -5.48
N VAL A 212 11.98 -11.84 -6.45
CA VAL A 212 12.95 -10.77 -6.20
C VAL A 212 12.31 -9.41 -6.49
N HIS A 213 12.47 -8.48 -5.55
CA HIS A 213 12.01 -7.11 -5.71
C HIS A 213 12.83 -6.36 -6.76
N VAL A 214 12.13 -5.65 -7.64
CA VAL A 214 12.73 -4.66 -8.55
C VAL A 214 12.36 -3.26 -8.04
N PRO A 215 13.34 -2.43 -7.63
CA PRO A 215 13.08 -1.08 -7.17
C PRO A 215 12.32 -0.25 -8.20
N LYS A 216 11.23 0.36 -7.77
CA LYS A 216 10.39 1.24 -8.60
C LYS A 216 10.97 2.66 -8.57
N GLU A 217 11.12 3.27 -9.73
CA GLU A 217 11.56 4.66 -9.84
C GLU A 217 10.53 5.60 -9.19
N LYS A 218 11.01 6.71 -8.62
CA LYS A 218 10.13 7.75 -8.09
C LYS A 218 9.31 8.39 -9.22
N PRO A 219 8.03 8.74 -8.98
CA PRO A 219 7.23 9.44 -9.97
C PRO A 219 7.90 10.75 -10.42
N LYS A 220 7.97 10.95 -11.74
CA LYS A 220 8.60 12.12 -12.37
C LYS A 220 7.55 13.20 -12.61
N LYS A 221 7.98 14.47 -12.56
CA LYS A 221 7.12 15.60 -12.92
C LYS A 221 6.80 15.56 -14.40
N LYS A 222 5.65 16.11 -14.79
CA LYS A 222 5.22 16.22 -16.19
C LYS A 222 6.30 16.84 -17.09
N THR A 223 6.94 17.92 -16.64
CA THR A 223 8.01 18.59 -17.39
C THR A 223 9.18 17.68 -17.69
N GLN A 224 9.58 16.82 -16.73
CA GLN A 224 10.67 15.86 -16.90
C GLN A 224 10.30 14.74 -17.90
N LEU A 225 9.03 14.35 -17.93
CA LEU A 225 8.53 13.38 -18.91
C LEU A 225 8.47 13.99 -20.31
N GLU A 226 7.96 15.22 -20.44
CA GLU A 226 7.90 15.96 -21.70
C GLU A 226 9.30 16.19 -22.30
N GLU A 227 10.28 16.57 -21.46
CA GLU A 227 11.70 16.67 -21.87
C GLU A 227 12.24 15.34 -22.39
N LYS A 228 11.97 14.24 -21.67
CA LYS A 228 12.42 12.90 -22.09
C LYS A 228 11.76 12.45 -23.38
N ILE A 229 10.47 12.76 -23.58
CA ILE A 229 9.75 12.46 -24.82
C ILE A 229 10.35 13.24 -25.99
N ALA A 230 10.62 14.53 -25.81
CA ALA A 230 11.24 15.36 -26.85
C ALA A 230 12.63 14.84 -27.25
N GLU A 231 13.45 14.45 -26.27
CA GLU A 231 14.77 13.87 -26.52
C GLU A 231 14.68 12.53 -27.25
N LEU A 232 13.77 11.64 -26.83
CA LEU A 232 13.55 10.36 -27.52
C LEU A 232 13.04 10.55 -28.95
N GLN A 233 12.18 11.54 -29.19
CA GLN A 233 11.69 11.84 -30.54
C GLN A 233 12.84 12.27 -31.46
N LYS A 234 13.75 13.11 -30.95
CA LYS A 234 14.95 13.53 -31.69
C LYS A 234 15.84 12.33 -32.06
N GLN A 235 16.08 11.43 -31.12
CA GLN A 235 16.87 10.22 -31.37
C GLN A 235 16.21 9.31 -32.42
N VAL A 236 14.89 9.17 -32.37
CA VAL A 236 14.14 8.41 -33.39
C VAL A 236 14.29 9.06 -34.77
N ASP A 237 14.17 10.39 -34.86
CA ASP A 237 14.29 11.12 -36.13
C ASP A 237 15.71 10.99 -36.73
N GLU A 238 16.76 11.06 -35.89
CA GLU A 238 18.15 10.84 -36.28
C GLU A 238 18.37 9.42 -36.83
N LEU A 239 17.88 8.39 -36.13
CA LEU A 239 17.98 6.99 -36.57
C LEU A 239 17.22 6.73 -37.88
N LEU A 240 16.07 7.38 -38.07
CA LEU A 240 15.31 7.28 -39.33
C LEU A 240 16.05 7.94 -40.50
N ALA A 241 16.70 9.08 -40.26
CA ALA A 241 17.52 9.74 -41.27
C ALA A 241 18.75 8.89 -41.66
N GLU A 242 19.45 8.31 -40.68
CA GLU A 242 20.58 7.41 -40.91
C GLU A 242 20.17 6.17 -41.71
N LYS A 243 19.04 5.53 -41.37
CA LYS A 243 18.51 4.38 -42.09
C LYS A 243 18.13 4.71 -43.53
N LYS A 244 17.57 5.90 -43.77
CA LYS A 244 17.22 6.38 -45.12
C LYS A 244 18.48 6.63 -45.97
N ASN A 245 19.55 7.15 -45.35
CA ASN A 245 20.82 7.37 -46.05
C ASN A 245 21.53 6.04 -46.34
N GLY A 246 21.56 5.09 -45.41
CA GLY A 246 22.15 3.77 -45.63
C GLY A 246 21.45 2.95 -46.73
N THR A 247 20.11 2.99 -46.77
CA THR A 247 19.34 2.32 -47.84
C THR A 247 19.54 2.97 -49.21
N ALA A 248 19.78 4.29 -49.28
CA ALA A 248 20.11 4.97 -50.52
C ALA A 248 21.53 4.62 -51.01
N GLU A 249 22.51 4.48 -50.11
CA GLU A 249 23.87 4.04 -50.46
C GLU A 249 23.93 2.59 -50.93
N ASP A 250 23.12 1.70 -50.36
CA ASP A 250 23.04 0.30 -50.78
C ASP A 250 22.37 0.13 -52.16
N ALA A 251 21.41 0.99 -52.50
CA ALA A 251 20.74 0.99 -53.82
C ALA A 251 21.62 1.49 -54.96
N ILE A 252 22.68 2.27 -54.68
CA ILE A 252 23.62 2.80 -55.68
C ILE A 252 24.73 1.78 -56.02
N LYS A 253 24.91 0.73 -55.21
CA LYS A 253 25.97 -0.30 -55.39
C LYS A 253 25.55 -1.52 -56.22
N ILE A 254 24.37 -1.52 -56.84
CA ILE A 254 23.84 -2.58 -57.72
C ILE A 254 23.84 -2.09 -59.17
#